data_AF-V4NZJ4-F1
#
_entry.id   AF-V4NZJ4-F1
#
_cell.length_a   1.000
_cell.length_b   1.000
_cell.length_c   1.000
_cell.angle_alpha   90.00
_cell.angle_beta   90.00
_cell.angle_gamma   90.00
#
_symmetry.space_group_name_H-M   'P 1'
#
loop_
_entity.id
_entity.type
_entity.pdbx_description
1 polymer ?
#
loop_
_entity_poly.entity_id
_entity_poly.type
_entity_poly.pdbx_seq_one_letter_code
_entity_poly.pdbx_strand_id
1 'polypeptide(L)' 'MDRAAIKAIIEGRRAITAEMALRFGLFFGTSPEFWLNLQKDYDLRKVKRERLEDLTAQIKPLKVA' A
#
# COMPACT_ATOMS: atom_id res chain seq x y z
N MET A 1 19.73 -1.65 -5.78
CA MET A 1 18.40 -1.01 -5.90
C MET A 1 18.55 0.21 -6.78
N ASP A 2 17.59 0.49 -7.67
CA ASP A 2 17.66 1.68 -8.52
C ASP A 2 17.37 2.95 -7.71
N ARG A 3 18.23 3.97 -7.83
CA ARG A 3 18.13 5.25 -7.12
C ARG A 3 16.87 6.02 -7.53
N ALA A 4 16.46 5.95 -8.80
CA ALA A 4 15.27 6.64 -9.27
C ALA A 4 14.00 6.02 -8.68
N ALA A 5 13.93 4.68 -8.61
CA ALA A 5 12.85 3.97 -7.93
C ALA A 5 12.74 4.35 -6.44
N ILE A 6 13.86 4.39 -5.71
CA ILE A 6 13.86 4.81 -4.29
C ILE A 6 13.36 6.26 -4.14
N LYS A 7 13.86 7.18 -4.98
CA LYS A 7 13.43 8.59 -4.95
C LYS A 7 11.92 8.72 -5.18
N ALA A 8 11.37 7.98 -6.15
CA ALA A 8 9.94 7.99 -6.42
C ALA A 8 9.11 7.43 -5.26
N ILE A 9 9.63 6.45 -4.51
CA ILE A 9 8.97 5.93 -3.29
C ILE A 9 8.98 6.99 -2.20
N ILE A 10 10.11 7.65 -1.96
CA ILE A 10 10.25 8.73 -0.96
C ILE A 10 9.30 9.90 -1.27
N GLU A 11 9.15 10.24 -2.55
CA GLU A 11 8.24 11.30 -3.01
C GLU A 11 6.77 10.85 -3.07
N GLY A 12 6.44 9.61 -2.68
CA GLY A 12 5.08 9.07 -2.73
C GLY A 12 4.52 8.89 -4.15
N ARG A 13 5.38 8.96 -5.18
CA ARG A 13 5.02 8.79 -6.60
C ARG A 13 5.03 7.33 -7.04
N ARG A 14 5.60 6.43 -6.23
CA ARG A 14 5.67 5.00 -6.49
C ARG A 14 5.34 4.20 -5.23
N ALA A 15 4.55 3.15 -5.38
CA ALA A 15 4.25 2.20 -4.31
C ALA A 15 5.44 1.26 -4.02
N ILE A 16 5.51 0.77 -2.79
CA ILE A 16 6.41 -0.31 -2.42
C ILE A 16 5.86 -1.62 -2.99
N THR A 17 6.59 -2.23 -3.92
CA THR A 17 6.27 -3.55 -4.48
C THR A 17 6.77 -4.68 -3.58
N ALA A 18 6.30 -5.92 -3.77
CA ALA A 18 6.80 -7.09 -3.03
C ALA A 18 8.32 -7.27 -3.18
N GLU A 19 8.86 -7.09 -4.39
CA GLU A 19 10.31 -7.13 -4.61
C GLU A 19 11.05 -6.05 -3.81
N MET A 20 10.51 -4.82 -3.76
CA MET A 20 11.11 -3.75 -2.97
C MET A 20 11.00 -4.01 -1.47
N ALA A 21 9.88 -4.57 -1.01
CA ALA A 21 9.70 -4.97 0.38
C ALA A 21 10.72 -6.05 0.81
N LEU A 22 10.99 -7.05 -0.04
CA LEU A 22 12.06 -8.02 0.20
C LEU A 22 13.43 -7.34 0.32
N ARG A 23 13.73 -6.42 -0.61
CA ARG A 23 14.99 -5.66 -0.61
C ARG A 23 15.13 -4.78 0.64
N PHE A 24 14.06 -4.12 1.07
CA PHE A 24 14.05 -3.31 2.29
C PHE A 24 14.16 -4.17 3.55
N GLY A 25 13.48 -5.33 3.59
CA GLY A 25 13.59 -6.25 4.72
C GLY A 25 15.02 -6.76 4.92
N LEU A 26 15.66 -7.22 3.84
CA LEU A 26 17.05 -7.64 3.85
C LEU A 26 18.02 -6.51 4.25
N PHE A 27 17.77 -5.28 3.77
CA PHE A 27 18.67 -4.16 4.03
C PHE A 27 18.54 -3.59 5.46
N PHE A 28 17.31 -3.46 5.97
CA PHE A 28 17.04 -2.83 7.27
C PHE A 28 16.89 -3.84 8.41
N GLY A 29 16.98 -5.15 8.15
CA GLY A 29 16.77 -6.18 9.16
C GLY A 29 15.31 -6.25 9.64
N THR A 30 14.36 -5.99 8.75
CA THR A 30 12.92 -5.99 9.04
C THR A 30 12.18 -7.03 8.19
N SER A 31 10.95 -7.37 8.57
CA SER A 31 10.12 -8.27 7.77
C SER A 31 9.66 -7.58 6.47
N PRO A 32 9.69 -8.23 5.30
CA PRO A 32 9.06 -7.69 4.08
C PRO A 32 7.58 -7.33 4.26
N GLU A 33 6.86 -8.09 5.06
CA GLU A 33 5.44 -7.90 5.38
C GLU A 33 5.18 -6.55 6.06
N PHE A 34 6.11 -6.08 6.90
CA PHE A 34 6.03 -4.75 7.52
C PHE A 34 5.88 -3.66 6.46
N TRP A 35 6.70 -3.70 5.40
CA TRP A 35 6.65 -2.72 4.32
C TRP A 35 5.40 -2.83 3.47
N LEU A 36 4.94 -4.05 3.20
CA LEU A 36 3.70 -4.27 2.45
C LEU A 36 2.46 -3.84 3.24
N ASN A 37 2.45 -4.03 4.56
CA ASN A 37 1.37 -3.56 5.42
C ASN A 37 1.29 -2.03 5.43
N LEU A 38 2.44 -1.32 5.48
CA LEU A 38 2.46 0.14 5.34
C LEU A 38 1.88 0.60 4.00
N GLN A 39 2.23 -0.07 2.90
CA GLN A 39 1.70 0.25 1.58
C GLN A 39 0.18 0.01 1.51
N LYS A 40 -0.28 -1.15 1.98
CA LYS A 40 -1.70 -1.50 2.06
C LYS A 40 -2.50 -0.47 2.87
N ASP A 41 -1.99 -0.09 4.03
CA ASP A 41 -2.67 0.88 4.90
C ASP A 41 -2.74 2.27 4.26
N TYR A 42 -1.67 2.70 3.58
CA TYR A 42 -1.69 3.94 2.80
C TYR A 42 -2.74 3.90 1.69
N ASP A 43 -2.75 2.84 0.88
CA ASP A 43 -3.68 2.70 -0.25
C ASP A 43 -5.13 2.66 0.23
N LEU A 44 -5.42 1.94 1.32
CA LEU A 44 -6.74 1.93 1.95
C LEU A 44 -7.14 3.31 2.45
N ARG A 45 -6.26 4.04 3.16
CA ARG A 45 -6.57 5.41 3.63
C ARG A 45 -6.81 6.37 2.48
N LYS A 46 -6.01 6.27 1.41
CA LYS A 46 -6.15 7.11 0.21
C LYS A 46 -7.52 6.90 -0.43
N VAL A 47 -7.87 5.65 -0.75
CA VAL A 47 -9.15 5.32 -1.39
C VAL A 47 -10.33 5.63 -0.47
N LYS A 48 -10.20 5.39 0.85
CA LYS A 48 -11.24 5.78 1.81
C LYS A 48 -11.53 7.28 1.77
N ARG A 49 -10.48 8.11 1.77
CA ARG A 49 -10.63 9.57 1.68
C ARG A 49 -11.27 10.01 0.37
N GLU A 50 -10.94 9.36 -0.73
CA GLU A 50 -11.32 9.81 -2.07
C GLU A 50 -12.66 9.24 -2.57
N ARG A 51 -13.07 8.05 -2.12
CA ARG A 51 -14.15 7.27 -2.75
C ARG A 51 -15.08 6.54 -1.79
N LEU A 52 -14.90 6.63 -0.47
CA LEU A 52 -15.66 5.79 0.46
C LEU A 52 -17.17 6.04 0.40
N GLU A 53 -17.59 7.29 0.29
CA GLU A 53 -19.00 7.67 0.21
C GLU A 53 -19.66 7.05 -1.04
N ASP A 54 -19.04 7.24 -2.21
CA ASP A 54 -19.48 6.66 -3.48
C ASP A 54 -19.56 5.13 -3.42
N LEU A 55 -18.52 4.48 -2.87
CA LEU A 55 -18.47 3.02 -2.76
C LEU A 55 -19.57 2.49 -1.84
N THR A 56 -19.84 3.19 -0.74
CA THR A 56 -20.89 2.80 0.22
C THR A 56 -22.29 2.96 -0.38
N ALA A 57 -22.50 3.95 -1.24
CA ALA A 57 -23.77 4.13 -1.95
C ALA A 57 -24.01 3.03 -3.00
N GLN A 58 -22.95 2.47 -3.61
CA GLN A 58 -23.03 1.51 -4.71
C GLN A 58 -23.03 0.05 -4.25
N ILE A 59 -22.43 -0.26 -3.10
CA ILE A 59 -22.22 -1.65 -2.64
C ILE A 59 -23.25 -2.02 -1.58
N LYS A 60 -24.08 -3.02 -1.86
CA LYS A 60 -24.97 -3.65 -0.86
C LYS A 60 -24.27 -4.87 -0.25
N PRO A 61 -24.02 -4.90 1.08
CA PRO A 61 -23.42 -6.06 1.72
C PRO A 61 -24.28 -7.31 1.54
N LEU A 62 -23.65 -8.42 1.16
CA LEU A 62 -24.31 -9.71 1.11
C LEU A 62 -24.61 -10.16 2.55
N LYS A 63 -25.89 -10.28 2.89
CA LYS A 63 -26.31 -10.96 4.11
C LYS A 63 -26.45 -12.45 3.81
N VAL A 64 -25.57 -13.26 4.38
CA VAL A 64 -25.72 -14.73 4.38
C VAL A 64 -26.44 -15.09 5.68
N ALA A 65 -27.53 -15.86 5.57
CA ALA A 65 -28.34 -16.34 6.68
C ALA A 65 -27.68 -17.54 7.38
#